data_AF-A0A2H0Z641-F1
#
_entry.id   AF-A0A2H0Z641-F1
#
_cell.length_a   1.000
_cell.length_b   1.000
_cell.length_c   1.000
_cell.angle_alpha   90.00
_cell.angle_beta   90.00
_cell.angle_gamma   90.00
#
_symmetry.space_group_name_H-M   'P 1'
#
loop_
_entity.id
_entity.type
_entity.pdbx_description
1 polymer ?
#
loop_
_entity_poly.entity_id
_entity_poly.type
_entity_poly.pdbx_seq_one_letter_code
_entity_poly.pdbx_strand_id
1 'polypeptide(L)' 'YLLEMIKKNRCISIGQVASIFSCSNRTVKRMLALLRENGNEIEYCRKQKIFKVKINSGDK' A
#
# COMPACT_ATOMS: atom_id res chain seq x y z
N TYR A 1 5.97 -6.23 5.83
CA TYR A 1 4.66 -6.16 6.52
C TYR A 1 3.63 -5.28 5.79
N LEU A 2 3.88 -3.99 5.53
CA LEU A 2 2.91 -3.12 4.83
C LEU A 2 2.45 -3.68 3.46
N LEU A 3 3.39 -4.15 2.64
CA LEU A 3 3.10 -4.76 1.35
C LEU A 3 2.15 -5.96 1.46
N GLU A 4 2.34 -6.82 2.46
CA GLU A 4 1.46 -7.98 2.69
C GLU A 4 0.04 -7.57 3.08
N MET A 5 -0.11 -6.52 3.88
CA MET A 5 -1.43 -5.98 4.21
C MET A 5 -2.14 -5.40 2.98
N ILE A 6 -1.39 -4.76 2.07
CA ILE A 6 -1.92 -4.26 0.80
C ILE A 6 -2.30 -5.45 -0.11
N LYS A 7 -1.46 -6.49 -0.21
CA LYS A 7 -1.76 -7.72 -0.96
C LYS A 7 -3.01 -8.45 -0.42
N LYS A 8 -3.22 -8.44 0.89
CA LYS A 8 -4.41 -9.03 1.54
C LYS A 8 -5.66 -8.12 1.49
N ASN A 9 -5.62 -7.00 0.74
CA ASN A 9 -6.68 -6.00 0.69
C ASN A 9 -7.15 -5.47 2.07
N ARG A 10 -6.28 -5.52 3.08
CA ARG A 10 -6.58 -5.02 4.43
C ARG A 10 -6.17 -3.55 4.64
N CYS A 11 -5.45 -2.96 3.68
CA CYS A 11 -5.05 -1.55 3.71
C CYS A 11 -6.10 -0.67 3.04
N ILE A 12 -6.97 -0.09 3.87
CA ILE A 12 -8.04 0.79 3.39
C ILE A 12 -7.45 2.18 3.15
N SER A 13 -6.94 2.90 4.15
CA SER A 13 -6.52 4.30 3.93
C SER A 13 -5.19 4.67 4.57
N ILE A 14 -4.56 5.75 4.09
CA ILE A 14 -3.31 6.28 4.65
C ILE A 14 -3.44 6.47 6.16
N GLY A 15 -4.58 7.00 6.63
CA GLY A 15 -4.85 7.20 8.06
C GLY A 15 -4.96 5.89 8.85
N GLN A 16 -5.54 4.83 8.27
CA GLN A 16 -5.56 3.53 8.94
C GLN A 16 -4.17 2.91 9.02
N VAL A 17 -3.39 2.99 7.95
CA VAL A 17 -2.00 2.51 7.95
C VAL A 17 -1.17 3.32 8.96
N ALA A 18 -1.36 4.63 9.02
CA ALA A 18 -0.73 5.49 10.01
C ALA A 18 -1.07 5.05 11.44
N SER A 19 -2.34 4.73 11.72
CA SER A 19 -2.78 4.23 13.02
C SER A 19 -2.19 2.86 13.37
N ILE A 20 -2.20 1.91 12.44
CA ILE A 20 -1.70 0.54 12.66
C ILE A 20 -0.19 0.56 12.94
N PHE A 21 0.54 1.38 12.19
CA PHE A 21 1.99 1.51 12.33
C PHE A 21 2.40 2.57 13.36
N SER A 22 1.45 3.22 14.05
CA SER A 22 1.68 4.34 14.95
C SER A 22 2.65 5.39 14.37
N CYS A 23 2.45 5.73 13.10
CA CYS A 23 3.31 6.59 12.31
C CYS A 23 2.51 7.71 11.66
N SER A 24 3.16 8.84 11.37
CA SER A 24 2.51 9.95 10.65
C SER A 24 2.13 9.56 9.22
N ASN A 25 1.06 10.17 8.70
CA ASN A 25 0.63 10.04 7.30
C ASN A 25 1.77 10.30 6.30
N ARG A 26 2.70 11.21 6.65
CA ARG A 26 3.90 11.52 5.86
C ARG A 26 4.86 10.33 5.76
N THR A 27 5.05 9.60 6.86
CA THR A 27 5.86 8.38 6.92
C THR A 27 5.24 7.28 6.07
N VAL A 28 3.91 7.11 6.13
CA VAL A 28 3.19 6.16 5.29
C VAL A 28 3.38 6.46 3.80
N LYS A 29 3.29 7.73 3.40
CA LYS A 29 3.57 8.13 2.01
C LYS A 29 4.99 7.78 1.58
N ARG A 30 5.98 7.98 2.44
CA ARG A 30 7.37 7.58 2.19
C ARG A 30 7.50 6.06 2.06
N MET A 31 6.87 5.29 2.94
CA MET A 31 6.86 3.82 2.86
C MET A 31 6.23 3.33 1.55
N LEU A 32 5.12 3.95 1.12
CA LEU A 32 4.49 3.62 -0.17
C LEU A 32 5.40 3.97 -1.35
N ALA A 33 6.13 5.09 -1.28
CA ALA A 33 7.11 5.46 -2.30
C ALA A 33 8.25 4.44 -2.38
N LEU A 34 8.84 4.06 -1.25
CA LEU A 34 9.89 3.03 -1.20
C LEU A 34 9.41 1.68 -1.76
N LEU A 35 8.17 1.30 -1.48
CA LEU A 35 7.60 0.07 -2.04
C LEU A 35 7.45 0.14 -3.57
N ARG A 36 7.12 1.31 -4.12
CA ARG A 36 7.08 1.55 -5.57
C ARG A 36 8.46 1.52 -6.20
N GLU A 37 9.46 2.12 -5.54
CA GLU A 37 10.86 2.07 -5.97
C GLU A 37 11.40 0.63 -5.96
N ASN A 38 10.96 -0.19 -5.01
CA ASN A 38 11.28 -1.63 -4.97
C ASN A 38 10.54 -2.45 -6.06
N GLY A 39 9.91 -1.82 -7.04
CA GLY A 39 9.23 -2.50 -8.15
C GLY A 39 7.80 -2.99 -7.86
N ASN A 40 7.19 -2.58 -6.74
CA ASN A 40 5.79 -2.92 -6.46
C ASN A 40 4.86 -1.83 -7.01
N GLU A 41 4.05 -2.16 -8.00
CA GLU A 41 3.11 -1.21 -8.60
C GLU A 41 1.89 -1.01 -7.68
N ILE A 42 1.99 -0.08 -6.72
CA ILE A 42 0.91 0.22 -5.75
C ILE A 42 0.02 1.34 -6.28
N GLU A 43 -1.24 1.01 -6.55
CA GLU A 43 -2.28 1.93 -6.99
C GLU A 43 -3.29 2.22 -5.85
N TYR A 44 -3.84 3.43 -5.84
CA TYR A 44 -4.94 3.79 -4.96
C TYR A 44 -6.27 3.73 -5.71
N CYS A 45 -7.13 2.78 -5.33
CA CYS A 45 -8.47 2.65 -5.87
C CYS A 45 -9.41 3.66 -5.21
N ARG A 46 -9.74 4.75 -5.91
CA ARG A 46 -10.63 5.80 -5.39
C ARG A 46 -12.04 5.30 -5.07
N LYS A 47 -12.56 4.32 -5.84
CA LYS A 47 -13.91 3.76 -5.66
C LYS A 47 -14.08 3.05 -4.31
N GLN A 48 -13.08 2.25 -3.95
CA GLN A 48 -13.08 1.48 -2.69
C GLN A 48 -12.34 2.22 -1.57
N LYS A 49 -11.67 3.34 -1.91
CA LYS A 49 -10.76 4.07 -1.02
C LYS A 49 -9.70 3.15 -0.41
N ILE A 50 -9.16 2.21 -1.20
CA ILE A 50 -8.15 1.22 -0.76
C ILE A 50 -6.91 1.22 -1.64
N PHE A 51 -5.77 0.84 -1.05
CA PHE A 51 -4.55 0.57 -1.81
C PHE A 51 -4.56 -0.86 -2.34
N LYS A 52 -4.15 -1.03 -3.59
CA LYS A 52 -3.99 -2.34 -4.23
C LYS A 52 -2.62 -2.43 -4.87
N VAL A 53 -1.97 -3.57 -4.71
CA VAL A 53 -0.83 -3.90 -5.56
C VAL A 53 -1.40 -4.39 -6.88
N LYS A 54 -1.03 -3.74 -7.97
CA LYS A 54 -1.27 -4.25 -9.30
C LYS A 54 -0.23 -5.32 -9.53
N ILE A 55 -0.60 -6.55 -9.20
CA ILE A 55 0.22 -7.71 -9.55
C ILE A 55 0.01 -7.89 -11.05
N ASN A 56 1.01 -7.51 -11.85
CA ASN A 56 1.13 -8.11 -13.18
C ASN A 56 1.39 -9.60 -12.91
N SER A 57 0.33 -10.40 -12.94
CA SER A 57 0.44 -11.86 -12.99
C SER A 57 1.11 -12.20 -14.33
N GLY A 58 2.44 -12.19 -14.30
CA GLY A 58 3.34 -12.57 -15.36
C GLY A 58 4.58 -13.16 -14.72
N ASP A 59 4.38 -14.12 -13.81
CA ASP A 59 5.39 -15.11 -13.49
C ASP A 59 4.75 -16.49 -13.68
N LYS A 60 5.58 -17.38 -14.19
CA LYS A 60 5.32 -18.50 -15.10
C LYS A 60 5.12 -19.81 -14.36
#